data_AF-A0A4R4FBF6-F1
#
_entry.id   AF-A0A4R4FBF6-F1
#
_cell.length_a   1.000
_cell.length_b   1.000
_cell.length_c   1.000
_cell.angle_alpha   90.00
_cell.angle_beta   90.00
_cell.angle_gamma   90.00
#
_symmetry.space_group_name_H-M   'P 1'
#
loop_
_entity.id
_entity.type
_entity.pdbx_description
1 polymer ?
#
loop_
_entity_poly.entity_id
_entity_poly.type
_entity_poly.pdbx_seq_one_letter_code
_entity_poly.pdbx_strand_id
1 'polypeptide(L)'
;MRYVFILIFGVMSLVGCAQLGDSYQEAASESSQRIAQARATQSSAPETANVVRAQGYFVPPLNLPEREGPSWMGLPVQFVFDGYPLGRALNDLLAPEGVSVRLLDDIDVTTPISLRHEGTVGEALQQIGLMTGFSYVAEDRLVTWRQYEIAEFDVAFLAGVTNFFLGEDDSSSSSTNNTSGNQVVVSGAGVNDDSAQYLNFTSEALSVWEDLEHALTLLLSEDGSLSINQSSTSVLVRDLPQHVQLVREYLLQQNERLTRQVAIDIQVIDVTFTNDNQTGIDWSLVYEATGGEQVLNLFQNGLNQFIGEQQGLSITRNSGRYAGSEVLLSALRQQGVVEVNNHPRMVSINNQISKVVLEENVTYLASAGSSSTANVGSSDLLIPGVVRTGFELFVLPKISNQQVLLQVSTSLSDLLGIEEITSGETTIQTPQTTRKKFFMKSLVGNEQTLLISGLKSGKRHWQSKQGFLPWLFGGSQTDQSQRTETIVLLTPRILPTGAIL
;
A
#
# COMPACT_ATOMS: atom_id res chain seq x y z
N MET A 1 -26.04 44.85 -74.69
CA MET A 1 -24.82 44.17 -74.18
C MET A 1 -24.78 44.25 -72.64
N ARG A 2 -25.63 43.48 -71.94
CA ARG A 2 -25.80 43.59 -70.48
C ARG A 2 -25.90 42.23 -69.75
N TYR A 3 -25.53 41.14 -70.43
CA TYR A 3 -25.57 39.77 -69.89
C TYR A 3 -24.21 39.04 -69.89
N VAL A 4 -23.11 39.73 -70.22
CA VAL A 4 -21.77 39.11 -70.28
C VAL A 4 -21.01 39.24 -68.96
N PHE A 5 -21.40 40.19 -68.09
CA PHE A 5 -20.71 40.42 -66.81
C PHE A 5 -21.19 39.52 -65.65
N ILE A 6 -22.36 38.87 -65.78
CA ILE A 6 -22.92 37.99 -64.72
C ILE A 6 -22.40 36.55 -64.84
N LEU A 7 -21.85 36.15 -65.99
CA LEU A 7 -21.33 34.81 -66.21
C LEU A 7 -19.87 34.62 -65.75
N ILE A 8 -19.12 35.70 -65.55
CA ILE A 8 -17.70 35.65 -65.13
C ILE A 8 -17.54 35.63 -63.60
N PHE A 9 -18.53 36.12 -62.85
CA PHE A 9 -18.48 36.10 -61.37
C PHE A 9 -18.99 34.79 -60.74
N GLY A 10 -19.74 33.97 -61.51
CA GLY A 10 -20.26 32.68 -61.04
C GLY A 10 -19.29 31.50 -61.17
N VAL A 11 -18.19 31.65 -61.91
CA VAL A 11 -17.20 30.57 -62.12
C VAL A 11 -16.04 30.66 -61.12
N MET A 12 -15.90 31.77 -60.39
CA MET A 12 -14.78 32.00 -59.46
C MET A 12 -15.08 31.60 -58.00
N SER A 13 -16.27 31.08 -57.71
CA SER A 13 -16.68 30.60 -56.37
C SER A 13 -16.69 29.07 -56.22
N LEU A 14 -16.21 28.31 -57.21
CA LEU A 14 -16.25 26.83 -57.21
C LEU A 14 -14.88 26.12 -57.24
N VAL A 15 -13.76 26.84 -57.07
CA VAL A 15 -12.40 26.24 -57.02
C VAL A 15 -11.80 26.30 -55.60
N GLY A 16 -12.65 26.17 -54.58
CA GLY A 16 -12.24 26.27 -53.17
C GLY A 16 -12.09 24.94 -52.42
N CYS A 17 -12.36 23.79 -53.04
CA CYS A 17 -12.35 22.49 -52.35
C CYS A 17 -11.67 21.40 -53.19
N ALA A 18 -10.35 21.47 -53.31
CA ALA A 18 -9.56 20.34 -53.81
C ALA A 18 -8.11 20.44 -53.32
N GLN A 19 -7.89 20.62 -52.01
CA GLN A 19 -6.52 20.61 -51.46
C GLN A 19 -6.49 20.23 -49.97
N LEU A 20 -7.10 19.09 -49.62
CA LEU A 20 -6.98 18.46 -48.29
C LEU A 20 -6.72 16.94 -48.40
N GLY A 21 -6.15 16.49 -49.53
CA GLY A 21 -5.85 15.07 -49.79
C GLY A 21 -4.37 14.69 -49.63
N ASP A 22 -3.44 15.61 -49.90
CA ASP A 22 -2.01 15.27 -50.00
C ASP A 22 -1.31 15.15 -48.64
N SER A 23 -1.80 15.82 -47.58
CA SER A 23 -1.16 15.78 -46.26
C SER A 23 -1.28 14.43 -45.55
N TYR A 24 -2.33 13.65 -45.84
CA TYR A 24 -2.52 12.34 -45.23
C TYR A 24 -1.63 11.25 -45.84
N GLN A 25 -1.40 11.30 -47.16
CA GLN A 25 -0.49 10.36 -47.82
C GLN A 25 0.97 10.63 -47.43
N GLU A 26 1.32 11.90 -47.27
CA GLU A 26 2.66 12.31 -46.82
C GLU A 26 2.91 11.85 -45.37
N ALA A 27 1.95 12.08 -44.46
CA ALA A 27 2.03 11.62 -43.07
C ALA A 27 2.04 10.08 -42.92
N ALA A 28 1.29 9.36 -43.78
CA ALA A 28 1.30 7.90 -43.81
C ALA A 28 2.68 7.36 -44.24
N SER A 29 3.30 7.97 -45.26
CA SER A 29 4.63 7.57 -45.73
C SER A 29 5.71 7.84 -44.69
N GLU A 30 5.65 8.99 -44.01
CA GLU A 30 6.60 9.36 -42.95
C GLU A 30 6.47 8.44 -41.73
N SER A 31 5.23 8.06 -41.35
CA SER A 31 5.01 7.08 -40.27
C SER A 31 5.57 5.70 -40.63
N SER A 32 5.42 5.25 -41.89
CA SER A 32 5.93 3.96 -42.35
C SER A 32 7.47 3.93 -42.39
N GLN A 33 8.10 5.05 -42.77
CA GLN A 33 9.56 5.21 -42.73
C GLN A 33 10.09 5.27 -41.31
N ARG A 34 9.40 5.95 -40.38
CA ARG A 34 9.76 5.94 -38.95
C ARG A 34 9.60 4.55 -38.33
N ILE A 35 8.57 3.79 -38.70
CA ILE A 35 8.41 2.39 -38.23
C ILE A 35 9.48 1.48 -38.84
N ALA A 36 9.84 1.67 -40.11
CA ALA A 36 10.91 0.93 -40.76
C ALA A 36 12.29 1.25 -40.16
N GLN A 37 12.56 2.53 -39.86
CA GLN A 37 13.76 2.96 -39.14
C GLN A 37 13.77 2.45 -37.71
N ALA A 38 12.64 2.46 -36.99
CA ALA A 38 12.51 1.90 -35.65
C ALA A 38 12.69 0.37 -35.63
N ARG A 39 12.24 -0.35 -36.67
CA ARG A 39 12.52 -1.79 -36.84
C ARG A 39 13.99 -2.04 -37.19
N ALA A 40 14.61 -1.17 -37.99
CA ALA A 40 16.03 -1.28 -38.33
C ALA A 40 16.94 -1.03 -37.11
N THR A 41 16.58 -0.11 -36.21
CA THR A 41 17.28 0.09 -34.92
C THR A 41 16.97 -0.98 -33.88
N GLN A 42 15.87 -1.74 -34.01
CA GLN A 42 15.57 -2.90 -33.16
C GLN A 42 16.32 -4.19 -33.55
N SER A 43 17.02 -4.23 -34.69
CA SER A 43 17.80 -5.40 -35.12
C SER A 43 19.31 -5.19 -34.99
N SER A 44 19.73 -4.90 -33.76
CA SER A 44 20.96 -5.49 -33.24
C SER A 44 20.76 -5.59 -31.73
N ALA A 45 20.39 -6.79 -31.27
CA ALA A 45 20.55 -7.07 -29.85
C ALA A 45 22.04 -6.80 -29.55
N PRO A 46 22.38 -5.92 -28.60
CA PRO A 46 23.74 -5.93 -28.09
C PRO A 46 23.96 -7.34 -27.56
N GLU A 47 24.87 -8.10 -28.19
CA GLU A 47 25.44 -9.27 -27.55
C GLU A 47 26.01 -8.76 -26.23
N THR A 48 25.25 -8.97 -25.16
CA THR A 48 25.69 -8.66 -23.82
C THR A 48 26.92 -9.52 -23.58
N ALA A 49 28.09 -8.88 -23.59
CA ALA A 49 29.38 -9.50 -23.29
C ALA A 49 29.49 -10.06 -21.85
N ASN A 50 28.35 -10.19 -21.15
CA ASN A 50 28.24 -10.67 -19.78
C ASN A 50 27.64 -12.09 -19.69
N VAL A 51 27.31 -12.73 -20.82
CA VAL A 51 26.95 -14.16 -20.79
C VAL A 51 28.19 -15.01 -20.99
N VAL A 52 28.91 -15.24 -19.89
CA VAL A 52 29.85 -16.36 -19.80
C VAL A 52 29.01 -17.64 -19.89
N ARG A 53 29.01 -18.31 -21.06
CA ARG A 53 28.57 -19.71 -21.13
C ARG A 53 29.56 -20.53 -20.31
N ALA A 54 29.24 -20.74 -19.03
CA ALA A 54 29.90 -21.74 -18.22
C ALA A 54 29.64 -23.12 -18.88
N GLN A 55 30.68 -23.70 -19.47
CA GLN A 55 30.66 -25.07 -19.99
C GLN A 55 30.76 -26.09 -18.84
N GLY A 56 29.76 -26.06 -17.98
CA GLY A 56 29.61 -26.99 -16.88
C GLY A 56 28.25 -26.74 -16.29
N TYR A 57 27.41 -27.77 -16.26
CA TYR A 57 26.31 -27.77 -15.32
C TYR A 57 26.94 -27.63 -13.93
N PHE A 58 26.86 -26.43 -13.36
CA PHE A 58 27.07 -26.25 -11.94
C PHE A 58 25.89 -26.95 -11.27
N VAL A 59 26.04 -28.26 -11.08
CA VAL A 59 25.29 -28.94 -10.04
C VAL A 59 25.94 -28.41 -8.77
N PRO A 60 25.27 -27.54 -7.99
CA PRO A 60 25.77 -27.24 -6.65
C PRO A 60 26.09 -28.59 -6.00
N PRO A 61 27.21 -28.72 -5.26
CA PRO A 61 27.45 -29.94 -4.52
C PRO A 61 26.14 -30.29 -3.83
N LEU A 62 25.67 -31.52 -4.02
CA LEU A 62 24.49 -31.99 -3.30
C LEU A 62 24.81 -31.68 -1.84
N ASN A 63 24.15 -30.65 -1.30
CA ASN A 63 24.04 -30.44 0.12
C ASN A 63 23.16 -31.60 0.57
N LEU A 64 23.78 -32.79 0.64
CA LEU A 64 23.31 -33.84 1.50
C LEU A 64 23.06 -33.12 2.83
N PRO A 65 21.87 -33.28 3.45
CA PRO A 65 21.63 -32.68 4.75
C PRO A 65 22.86 -32.99 5.59
N GLU A 66 23.52 -31.94 6.11
CA GLU A 66 24.64 -32.08 7.03
C GLU A 66 24.25 -33.21 7.97
N ARG A 67 25.05 -34.28 8.02
CA ARG A 67 24.84 -35.30 9.05
C ARG A 67 24.87 -34.52 10.34
N GLU A 68 23.72 -34.39 11.01
CA GLU A 68 23.62 -33.62 12.23
C GLU A 68 24.52 -34.29 13.26
N GLY A 69 25.68 -33.68 13.48
CA GLY A 69 26.61 -34.06 14.53
C GLY A 69 27.85 -34.87 14.10
N PRO A 70 28.71 -35.19 15.07
CA PRO A 70 30.02 -35.78 14.84
C PRO A 70 29.95 -37.19 14.23
N SER A 71 31.03 -37.61 13.58
CA SER A 71 31.12 -38.92 12.89
C SER A 71 30.76 -40.15 13.75
N TRP A 72 30.92 -40.08 15.08
CA TRP A 72 30.58 -41.15 16.02
C TRP A 72 29.07 -41.35 16.21
N MET A 73 28.22 -40.36 15.91
CA MET A 73 26.76 -40.49 16.05
C MET A 73 26.16 -41.51 15.09
N GLY A 74 26.77 -41.71 13.92
CA GLY A 74 26.29 -42.64 12.90
C GLY A 74 26.65 -44.11 13.15
N LEU A 75 27.31 -44.42 14.27
CA LEU A 75 27.73 -45.79 14.58
C LEU A 75 26.53 -46.62 15.09
N PRO A 76 26.38 -47.88 14.64
CA PRO A 76 25.29 -48.74 15.07
C PRO A 76 25.53 -49.26 16.49
N VAL A 77 24.53 -49.15 17.36
CA VAL A 77 24.55 -49.67 18.73
C VAL A 77 23.24 -50.37 19.04
N GLN A 78 23.33 -51.47 19.81
CA GLN A 78 22.20 -52.20 20.36
C GLN A 78 22.36 -52.34 21.87
N PHE A 79 21.38 -51.84 22.64
CA PHE A 79 21.38 -51.98 24.10
C PHE A 79 19.96 -52.13 24.64
N VAL A 80 19.89 -52.71 25.84
CA VAL A 80 18.66 -52.81 26.64
C VAL A 80 18.99 -52.32 28.04
N PHE A 81 18.44 -51.16 28.40
CA PHE A 81 18.48 -50.65 29.76
C PHE A 81 17.14 -50.93 30.43
N ASP A 82 17.18 -51.46 31.66
CA ASP A 82 16.00 -51.68 32.50
C ASP A 82 16.30 -51.16 33.90
N GLY A 83 15.71 -50.01 34.26
CA GLY A 83 15.98 -49.33 35.53
C GLY A 83 17.43 -48.88 35.71
N TYR A 84 18.13 -48.58 34.61
CA TYR A 84 19.56 -48.24 34.64
C TYR A 84 19.76 -46.75 34.95
N PRO A 85 20.71 -46.36 35.81
CA PRO A 85 20.92 -44.94 36.13
C PRO A 85 21.48 -44.18 34.93
N LEU A 86 20.87 -43.03 34.61
CA LEU A 86 21.18 -42.20 33.44
C LEU A 86 22.68 -41.94 33.24
N GLY A 87 23.40 -41.54 34.30
CA GLY A 87 24.82 -41.21 34.15
C GLY A 87 25.71 -42.39 33.76
N ARG A 88 25.38 -43.61 34.22
CA ARG A 88 26.08 -44.82 33.79
C ARG A 88 25.67 -45.21 32.39
N ALA A 89 24.39 -45.09 32.05
CA ALA A 89 23.89 -45.37 30.71
C ALA A 89 24.64 -44.54 29.65
N LEU A 90 24.77 -43.24 29.89
CA LEU A 90 25.45 -42.31 28.99
C LEU A 90 26.94 -42.61 28.90
N ASN A 91 27.59 -42.90 30.04
CA ASN A 91 29.00 -43.24 30.05
C ASN A 91 29.28 -44.58 29.34
N ASP A 92 28.47 -45.61 29.55
CA ASP A 92 28.66 -46.93 28.92
C ASP A 92 28.41 -46.88 27.40
N LEU A 93 27.51 -46.00 26.96
CA LEU A 93 27.18 -45.81 25.55
C LEU A 93 28.27 -45.01 24.79
N LEU A 94 28.97 -44.09 25.47
CA LEU A 94 29.93 -43.16 24.85
C LEU A 94 31.41 -43.47 25.17
N ALA A 95 31.69 -44.24 26.22
CA ALA A 95 33.05 -44.68 26.57
C ALA A 95 33.75 -45.52 25.49
N PRO A 96 33.07 -46.42 24.74
CA PRO A 96 33.71 -47.18 23.66
C PRO A 96 34.29 -46.29 22.56
N GLU A 97 33.69 -45.12 22.35
CA GLU A 97 34.06 -44.14 21.31
C GLU A 97 35.02 -43.05 21.84
N GLY A 98 35.40 -43.11 23.12
CA GLY A 98 36.29 -42.12 23.74
C GLY A 98 35.66 -40.73 23.89
N VAL A 99 34.32 -40.66 23.91
CA VAL A 99 33.55 -39.42 24.06
C VAL A 99 33.19 -39.23 25.53
N SER A 100 33.49 -38.06 26.07
CA SER A 100 33.20 -37.72 27.48
C SER A 100 31.79 -37.15 27.64
N VAL A 101 31.15 -37.44 28.77
CA VAL A 101 29.81 -36.94 29.10
C VAL A 101 29.91 -35.90 30.19
N ARG A 102 29.32 -34.73 29.97
CA ARG A 102 29.19 -33.68 30.98
C ARG A 102 27.71 -33.37 31.19
N LEU A 103 27.27 -33.50 32.44
CA LEU A 103 25.92 -33.11 32.87
C LEU A 103 26.03 -31.73 33.54
N LEU A 104 25.22 -30.75 33.11
CA LEU A 104 25.06 -29.45 33.78
C LEU A 104 23.72 -29.42 34.55
N ASP A 105 23.44 -28.30 35.22
CA ASP A 105 22.14 -28.01 35.86
C ASP A 105 21.71 -28.98 36.96
N ASP A 106 22.65 -29.60 37.66
CA ASP A 106 22.39 -30.58 38.75
C ASP A 106 21.45 -31.72 38.35
N ILE A 107 21.52 -32.17 37.09
CA ILE A 107 20.76 -33.32 36.59
C ILE A 107 20.95 -34.53 37.50
N ASP A 108 19.85 -35.12 37.96
CA ASP A 108 19.89 -36.32 38.82
C ASP A 108 20.41 -37.53 38.03
N VAL A 109 21.64 -37.91 38.36
CA VAL A 109 22.38 -39.01 37.73
C VAL A 109 21.71 -40.38 38.02
N THR A 110 20.82 -40.44 39.01
CA THR A 110 20.17 -41.67 39.48
C THR A 110 18.80 -41.93 38.86
N THR A 111 18.29 -41.01 38.02
CA THR A 111 17.01 -41.22 37.33
C THR A 111 17.05 -42.54 36.54
N PRO A 112 16.17 -43.51 36.85
CA PRO A 112 16.16 -44.79 36.18
C PRO A 112 15.58 -44.63 34.77
N ILE A 113 16.35 -45.04 33.77
CA ILE A 113 15.89 -45.10 32.39
C ILE A 113 15.67 -46.56 31.97
N SER A 114 14.57 -46.80 31.28
CA SER A 114 14.26 -48.09 30.66
C SER A 114 14.06 -47.87 29.16
N LEU A 115 15.07 -48.22 28.36
CA LEU A 115 15.07 -48.01 26.92
C LEU A 115 15.64 -49.25 26.23
N ARG A 116 14.97 -49.68 25.16
CA ARG A 116 15.49 -50.67 24.21
C ARG A 116 15.69 -49.95 22.89
N HIS A 117 16.91 -49.94 22.39
CA HIS A 117 17.25 -49.29 21.13
C HIS A 117 18.09 -50.22 20.24
N GLU A 118 17.78 -50.22 18.95
CA GLU A 118 18.53 -50.87 17.89
C GLU A 118 18.59 -49.87 16.72
N GLY A 119 19.75 -49.26 16.51
CA GLY A 119 19.89 -48.12 15.61
C GLY A 119 21.23 -47.44 15.80
N THR A 120 21.28 -46.13 15.57
CA THR A 120 22.52 -45.34 15.69
C THR A 120 22.70 -44.75 17.10
N VAL A 121 23.95 -44.44 17.48
CA VAL A 121 24.25 -43.71 18.72
C VAL A 121 23.47 -42.39 18.78
N GLY A 122 23.37 -41.66 17.67
CA GLY A 122 22.63 -40.40 17.58
C GLY A 122 21.13 -40.58 17.88
N GLU A 123 20.48 -41.59 17.29
CA GLU A 123 19.08 -41.89 17.56
C GLU A 123 18.86 -42.32 19.02
N ALA A 124 19.79 -43.08 19.60
CA ALA A 124 19.74 -43.44 21.01
C ALA A 124 19.82 -42.21 21.93
N LEU A 125 20.75 -41.27 21.67
CA LEU A 125 20.87 -40.03 22.44
C LEU A 125 19.62 -39.16 22.28
N GLN A 126 19.06 -39.08 21.07
CA GLN A 126 17.81 -38.37 20.82
C GLN A 126 16.64 -38.98 21.59
N GLN A 127 16.51 -40.31 21.60
CA GLN A 127 15.47 -40.99 22.37
C GLN A 127 15.62 -40.79 23.87
N ILE A 128 16.86 -40.84 24.39
CA ILE A 128 17.14 -40.53 25.80
C ILE A 128 16.73 -39.08 26.10
N GLY A 129 17.12 -38.12 25.27
CA GLY A 129 16.75 -36.71 25.45
C GLY A 129 15.24 -36.46 25.36
N LEU A 130 14.53 -37.16 24.46
CA LEU A 130 13.06 -37.07 24.36
C LEU A 130 12.37 -37.68 25.58
N MET A 131 12.90 -38.77 26.15
CA MET A 131 12.35 -39.44 27.32
C MET A 131 12.62 -38.66 28.62
N THR A 132 13.81 -38.11 28.77
CA THR A 132 14.21 -37.37 29.98
C THR A 132 13.87 -35.88 29.90
N GLY A 133 13.56 -35.36 28.71
CA GLY A 133 13.34 -33.93 28.48
C GLY A 133 14.63 -33.10 28.45
N PHE A 134 15.80 -33.73 28.37
CA PHE A 134 17.09 -33.04 28.38
C PHE A 134 17.58 -32.76 26.97
N SER A 135 18.18 -31.58 26.76
CA SER A 135 18.92 -31.28 25.53
C SER A 135 20.36 -31.75 25.67
N TYR A 136 20.93 -32.16 24.55
CA TYR A 136 22.36 -32.40 24.47
C TYR A 136 22.96 -31.57 23.34
N VAL A 137 24.19 -31.12 23.57
CA VAL A 137 25.06 -30.55 22.53
C VAL A 137 26.19 -31.53 22.34
N ALA A 138 26.33 -32.06 21.13
CA ALA A 138 27.35 -33.03 20.79
C ALA A 138 28.50 -32.36 20.02
N GLU A 139 29.70 -32.47 20.59
CA GLU A 139 30.96 -32.07 19.97
C GLU A 139 31.79 -33.32 19.66
N ASP A 140 32.93 -33.16 18.98
CA ASP A 140 33.76 -34.27 18.52
C ASP A 140 34.19 -35.25 19.62
N ARG A 141 34.34 -34.79 20.87
CA ARG A 141 34.83 -35.60 22.00
C ARG A 141 34.09 -35.36 23.33
N LEU A 142 33.03 -34.56 23.30
CA LEU A 142 32.27 -34.15 24.48
C LEU A 142 30.79 -34.08 24.14
N VAL A 143 29.96 -34.74 24.93
CA VAL A 143 28.51 -34.56 24.90
C VAL A 143 28.09 -33.85 26.17
N THR A 144 27.51 -32.68 25.99
CA THR A 144 27.07 -31.82 27.09
C THR A 144 25.56 -31.88 27.21
N TRP A 145 25.06 -32.38 28.33
CA TRP A 145 23.64 -32.47 28.65
C TRP A 145 23.20 -31.30 29.52
N ARG A 146 22.05 -30.71 29.19
CA ARG A 146 21.42 -29.61 29.93
C ARG A 146 19.95 -29.89 30.10
N GLN A 147 19.41 -29.54 31.26
CA GLN A 147 17.98 -29.61 31.51
C GLN A 147 17.26 -28.48 30.78
N TYR A 148 17.84 -27.27 30.81
CA TYR A 148 17.26 -26.08 30.22
C TYR A 148 18.01 -25.64 28.96
N GLU A 149 17.25 -25.33 27.92
CA GLU A 149 17.73 -24.64 26.73
C GLU A 149 17.49 -23.14 26.90
N ILE A 150 18.48 -22.32 26.52
CA ILE A 150 18.35 -20.87 26.43
C ILE A 150 18.42 -20.53 24.96
N ALA A 151 17.38 -19.88 24.44
CA ALA A 151 17.31 -19.42 23.06
C ALA A 151 16.87 -17.96 23.01
N GLU A 152 17.51 -17.20 22.12
CA GLU A 152 17.11 -15.84 21.78
C GLU A 152 16.45 -15.87 20.40
N PHE A 153 15.29 -15.20 20.29
CA PHE A 153 14.52 -15.10 19.07
C PHE A 153 14.33 -13.63 18.70
N ASP A 154 14.60 -13.29 17.44
CA ASP A 154 14.26 -11.98 16.90
C ASP A 154 12.75 -11.91 16.60
N VAL A 155 12.14 -10.76 16.84
CA VAL A 155 10.73 -10.48 16.56
C VAL A 155 10.66 -9.34 15.56
N ALA A 156 10.05 -9.59 14.41
CA ALA A 156 9.94 -8.65 13.31
C ALA A 156 8.86 -7.58 13.57
N PHE A 157 8.95 -6.88 14.70
CA PHE A 157 8.11 -5.77 15.09
C PHE A 157 8.98 -4.60 15.57
N LEU A 158 8.53 -3.37 15.31
CA LEU A 158 9.27 -2.18 15.71
C LEU A 158 9.13 -1.93 17.22
N ALA A 159 10.18 -1.39 17.83
CA ALA A 159 10.16 -1.02 19.24
C ALA A 159 9.11 0.07 19.53
N GLY A 160 8.39 -0.07 20.64
CA GLY A 160 7.46 0.94 21.18
C GLY A 160 5.97 0.61 21.00
N VAL A 161 5.13 1.56 21.44
CA VAL A 161 3.68 1.48 21.29
C VAL A 161 3.25 2.12 19.98
N THR A 162 2.46 1.40 19.18
CA THR A 162 1.92 1.93 17.93
C THR A 162 0.59 2.63 18.21
N ASN A 163 0.64 3.94 18.38
CA ASN A 163 -0.56 4.77 18.32
C ASN A 163 -0.79 5.14 16.87
N PHE A 164 -1.95 4.78 16.34
CA PHE A 164 -2.30 5.19 15.00
C PHE A 164 -3.70 5.76 14.95
N PHE A 165 -3.79 6.88 14.25
CA PHE A 165 -5.03 7.56 13.93
C PHE A 165 -5.25 7.46 12.42
N LEU A 166 -6.40 6.96 12.00
CA LEU A 166 -6.78 6.90 10.59
C LEU A 166 -7.85 7.94 10.31
N GLY A 167 -7.43 9.13 9.89
CA GLY A 167 -8.29 10.30 9.66
C GLY A 167 -7.48 11.59 9.66
N GLU A 168 -8.10 12.68 9.23
CA GLU A 168 -7.56 14.03 9.36
C GLU A 168 -7.97 14.57 10.75
N ASP A 169 -7.00 14.91 11.59
CA ASP A 169 -7.22 15.57 12.88
C ASP A 169 -7.04 17.09 12.69
N ASP A 170 -8.11 17.86 12.89
CA ASP A 170 -8.08 19.33 12.86
C ASP A 170 -7.77 19.93 14.24
N SER A 171 -7.13 19.19 15.15
CA SER A 171 -6.65 19.72 16.43
C SER A 171 -5.39 20.60 16.29
N SER A 172 -5.38 21.51 15.31
CA SER A 172 -4.45 22.65 15.28
C SER A 172 -5.17 23.97 15.53
N SER A 173 -6.08 23.99 16.52
CA SER A 173 -6.47 25.25 17.14
C SER A 173 -5.27 25.81 17.90
N SER A 174 -4.53 26.73 17.25
CA SER A 174 -3.55 27.58 17.93
C SER A 174 -4.29 28.40 18.98
N SER A 175 -4.26 27.95 20.24
CA SER A 175 -4.78 28.65 21.40
C SER A 175 -3.87 29.84 21.71
N THR A 176 -4.05 30.94 20.96
CA THR A 176 -3.37 32.20 21.25
C THR A 176 -4.04 32.85 22.46
N ASN A 177 -3.33 32.86 23.59
CA ASN A 177 -3.71 33.53 24.83
C ASN A 177 -4.05 35.01 24.58
N ASN A 178 -5.29 35.37 24.89
CA ASN A 178 -5.84 36.70 24.71
C ASN A 178 -5.27 37.63 25.79
N THR A 179 -4.37 38.54 25.41
CA THR A 179 -3.90 39.62 26.29
C THR A 179 -4.63 40.90 25.89
N SER A 180 -5.35 41.47 26.84
CA SER A 180 -6.12 42.70 26.72
C SER A 180 -5.29 43.87 26.19
N GLY A 181 -5.63 44.37 25.00
CA GLY A 181 -5.10 45.59 24.41
C GLY A 181 -5.80 45.85 23.08
N ASN A 182 -6.39 47.02 22.91
CA ASN A 182 -7.18 47.43 21.76
C ASN A 182 -6.36 47.42 20.45
N GLN A 183 -6.29 46.27 19.79
CA GLN A 183 -5.73 46.09 18.46
C GLN A 183 -6.54 45.00 17.74
N VAL A 184 -7.21 45.38 16.64
CA VAL A 184 -7.92 44.44 15.76
C VAL A 184 -6.85 43.59 15.07
N VAL A 185 -6.53 42.44 15.66
CA VAL A 185 -5.75 41.40 15.01
C VAL A 185 -6.75 40.54 14.24
N VAL A 186 -6.77 40.71 12.91
CA VAL A 186 -7.46 39.78 12.01
C VAL A 186 -6.65 38.47 12.05
N SER A 187 -6.98 37.62 13.01
CA SER A 187 -6.53 36.23 13.06
C SER A 187 -6.94 35.53 11.76
N GLY A 188 -5.98 34.84 11.14
CA GLY A 188 -6.04 34.29 9.78
C GLY A 188 -7.43 33.87 9.31
N ALA A 189 -7.90 34.55 8.25
CA ALA A 189 -9.05 34.16 7.46
C ALA A 189 -8.69 32.92 6.60
N GLY A 190 -8.44 31.80 7.28
CA GLY A 190 -8.52 30.47 6.68
C GLY A 190 -9.98 30.02 6.72
N VAL A 191 -10.41 29.30 5.69
CA VAL A 191 -11.70 28.59 5.71
C VAL A 191 -11.59 27.51 6.80
N ASN A 192 -12.32 27.67 7.91
CA ASN A 192 -12.44 26.63 8.94
C ASN A 192 -13.26 25.46 8.35
N ASP A 193 -12.62 24.31 8.19
CA ASP A 193 -13.19 23.06 7.67
C ASP A 193 -13.97 22.33 8.78
N ASP A 194 -15.20 22.74 9.06
CA ASP A 194 -16.08 22.10 10.08
C ASP A 194 -16.66 20.73 9.63
N SER A 195 -16.05 20.08 8.62
CA SER A 195 -16.48 18.78 8.12
C SER A 195 -15.63 17.63 8.68
N ALA A 196 -15.71 17.45 9.99
CA ALA A 196 -15.09 16.32 10.67
C ALA A 196 -15.77 15.00 10.25
N GLN A 197 -15.12 14.26 9.37
CA GLN A 197 -15.54 12.91 8.97
C GLN A 197 -15.08 11.94 10.07
N TYR A 198 -15.90 11.80 11.11
CA TYR A 198 -15.60 10.97 12.29
C TYR A 198 -15.75 9.47 11.98
N LEU A 199 -14.62 8.79 11.74
CA LEU A 199 -14.45 7.37 12.05
C LEU A 199 -13.09 7.19 12.72
N ASN A 200 -12.99 7.69 13.96
CA ASN A 200 -11.83 7.53 14.82
C ASN A 200 -11.62 6.03 15.11
N PHE A 201 -10.86 5.34 14.26
CA PHE A 201 -10.19 4.12 14.70
C PHE A 201 -8.95 4.55 15.48
N THR A 202 -9.17 4.95 16.72
CA THR A 202 -8.13 5.13 17.73
C THR A 202 -7.96 3.80 18.43
N SER A 203 -6.94 3.05 18.05
CA SER A 203 -6.49 1.97 18.91
C SER A 203 -5.67 2.61 20.02
N GLU A 204 -6.31 2.96 21.14
CA GLU A 204 -5.61 3.43 22.33
C GLU A 204 -4.79 2.26 22.87
N ALA A 205 -3.47 2.31 22.64
CA ALA A 205 -2.46 1.39 23.17
C ALA A 205 -2.66 -0.11 22.86
N LEU A 206 -2.65 -0.50 21.57
CA LEU A 206 -2.35 -1.90 21.23
C LEU A 206 -0.84 -2.14 21.44
N SER A 207 -0.48 -2.88 22.48
CA SER A 207 0.91 -3.28 22.74
C SER A 207 1.12 -4.70 22.23
N VAL A 208 1.66 -4.84 21.02
CA VAL A 208 2.01 -6.15 20.42
C VAL A 208 2.96 -6.92 21.35
N TRP A 209 3.81 -6.21 22.10
CA TRP A 209 4.74 -6.81 23.06
C TRP A 209 4.04 -7.43 24.26
N GLU A 210 2.99 -6.79 24.81
CA GLU A 210 2.20 -7.35 25.91
C GLU A 210 1.39 -8.57 25.46
N ASP A 211 0.78 -8.49 24.27
CA ASP A 211 0.06 -9.61 23.67
C ASP A 211 1.00 -10.81 23.43
N LEU A 212 2.22 -10.54 22.97
CA LEU A 212 3.26 -11.55 22.76
C LEU A 212 3.72 -12.15 24.10
N GLU A 213 3.92 -11.33 25.14
CA GLU A 213 4.27 -11.82 26.49
C GLU A 213 3.22 -12.77 27.03
N HIS A 214 1.94 -12.39 26.95
CA HIS A 214 0.83 -13.23 27.39
C HIS A 214 0.74 -14.53 26.59
N ALA A 215 0.89 -14.48 25.27
CA ALA A 215 0.87 -15.66 24.41
C ALA A 215 2.04 -16.61 24.69
N LEU A 216 3.25 -16.07 24.87
CA LEU A 216 4.42 -16.88 25.18
C LEU A 216 4.31 -17.51 26.56
N THR A 217 3.84 -16.78 27.57
CA THR A 217 3.69 -17.32 28.94
C THR A 217 2.79 -18.57 28.98
N LEU A 218 1.82 -18.68 28.06
CA LEU A 218 0.97 -19.88 27.93
C LEU A 218 1.70 -21.10 27.32
N LEU A 219 2.80 -20.88 26.60
CA LEU A 219 3.61 -21.92 25.96
C LEU A 219 4.77 -22.39 26.85
N LEU A 220 5.17 -21.61 27.85
CA LEU A 220 6.23 -21.96 28.80
C LEU A 220 5.78 -23.02 29.81
N SER A 221 6.74 -23.75 30.38
CA SER A 221 6.55 -24.68 31.50
C SER A 221 6.49 -23.94 32.86
N GLU A 222 6.19 -24.65 33.94
CA GLU A 222 6.14 -24.09 35.30
C GLU A 222 7.50 -23.52 35.77
N ASP A 223 8.62 -24.06 35.24
CA ASP A 223 9.99 -23.63 35.56
C ASP A 223 10.61 -22.70 34.50
N GLY A 224 9.84 -22.35 33.46
CA GLY A 224 10.28 -21.52 32.35
C GLY A 224 10.42 -20.04 32.74
N SER A 225 11.40 -19.35 32.16
CA SER A 225 11.55 -17.89 32.30
C SER A 225 11.67 -17.21 30.93
N LEU A 226 10.92 -16.12 30.77
CA LEU A 226 10.87 -15.28 29.58
C LEU A 226 11.43 -13.89 29.90
N SER A 227 12.17 -13.30 28.96
CA SER A 227 12.55 -11.89 29.01
C SER A 227 12.41 -11.26 27.64
N ILE A 228 11.60 -10.21 27.53
CA ILE A 228 11.39 -9.46 26.29
C ILE A 228 12.24 -8.20 26.34
N ASN A 229 13.07 -7.99 25.32
CA ASN A 229 13.82 -6.77 25.13
C ASN A 229 13.29 -6.03 23.90
N GLN A 230 12.37 -5.09 24.13
CA GLN A 230 11.78 -4.27 23.06
C GLN A 230 12.83 -3.42 22.32
N SER A 231 13.92 -3.04 23.00
CA SER A 231 14.96 -2.19 22.40
C SER A 231 15.85 -2.92 21.39
N SER A 232 16.06 -4.22 21.60
CA SER A 232 16.79 -5.11 20.68
C SER A 232 15.86 -5.95 19.80
N THR A 233 14.55 -5.70 19.87
CA THR A 233 13.48 -6.48 19.21
C THR A 233 13.60 -7.99 19.43
N SER A 234 14.18 -8.43 20.55
CA SER A 234 14.46 -9.83 20.81
C SER A 234 13.78 -10.36 22.07
N VAL A 235 13.54 -11.66 22.06
CA VAL A 235 12.89 -12.42 23.13
C VAL A 235 13.83 -13.54 23.58
N LEU A 236 14.23 -13.49 24.84
CA LEU A 236 15.05 -14.52 25.48
C LEU A 236 14.14 -15.49 26.23
N VAL A 237 14.26 -16.77 25.89
CA VAL A 237 13.49 -17.86 26.52
C VAL A 237 14.47 -18.84 27.14
N ARG A 238 14.21 -19.20 28.40
CA ARG A 238 14.88 -20.29 29.09
C ARG A 238 13.84 -21.29 29.57
N ASP A 239 13.84 -22.49 29.01
CA ASP A 239 12.88 -23.54 29.34
C ASP A 239 13.39 -24.92 28.91
N LEU A 240 12.59 -25.97 29.13
CA LEU A 240 12.79 -27.30 28.57
C LEU A 240 12.83 -27.22 27.03
N PRO A 241 13.67 -28.03 26.36
CA PRO A 241 13.87 -27.96 24.90
C PRO A 241 12.58 -28.11 24.08
N GLN A 242 11.65 -28.93 24.57
CA GLN A 242 10.35 -29.15 23.91
C GLN A 242 9.51 -27.85 23.88
N HIS A 243 9.51 -27.08 24.97
CA HIS A 243 8.80 -25.80 25.06
C HIS A 243 9.51 -24.71 24.27
N VAL A 244 10.85 -24.67 24.29
CA VAL A 244 11.64 -23.74 23.47
C VAL A 244 11.36 -23.97 21.98
N GLN A 245 11.23 -25.21 21.52
CA GLN A 245 10.86 -25.53 20.14
C GLN A 245 9.45 -25.04 19.78
N LEU A 246 8.46 -25.19 20.68
CA LEU A 246 7.10 -24.66 20.46
C LEU A 246 7.11 -23.13 20.33
N VAL A 247 7.88 -22.44 21.19
CA VAL A 247 8.05 -20.98 21.11
C VAL A 247 8.73 -20.58 19.80
N ARG A 248 9.77 -21.31 19.38
CA ARG A 248 10.47 -21.10 18.09
C ARG A 248 9.50 -21.16 16.91
N GLU A 249 8.69 -22.22 16.83
CA GLU A 249 7.71 -22.40 15.76
C GLU A 249 6.65 -21.30 15.75
N TYR A 250 6.17 -20.91 16.94
CA TYR A 250 5.22 -19.81 17.09
C TYR A 250 5.79 -18.48 16.60
N LEU A 251 7.00 -18.12 17.06
CA LEU A 251 7.66 -16.85 16.69
C LEU A 251 8.02 -16.81 15.21
N LEU A 252 8.46 -17.91 14.62
CA LEU A 252 8.68 -18.01 13.17
C LEU A 252 7.39 -17.73 12.40
N GLN A 253 6.27 -18.31 12.83
CA GLN A 253 4.97 -18.05 12.21
C GLN A 253 4.51 -16.60 12.40
N GLN A 254 4.73 -16.00 13.57
CA GLN A 254 4.39 -14.59 13.81
C GLN A 254 5.24 -13.67 12.94
N ASN A 255 6.55 -13.89 12.89
CA ASN A 255 7.46 -13.11 12.04
C ASN A 255 7.09 -13.21 10.57
N GLU A 256 6.76 -14.40 10.07
CA GLU A 256 6.29 -14.56 8.69
C GLU A 256 5.02 -13.76 8.41
N ARG A 257 4.11 -13.63 9.38
CA ARG A 257 2.87 -12.85 9.25
C ARG A 257 3.10 -11.34 9.35
N LEU A 258 3.97 -10.90 10.25
CA LEU A 258 4.30 -9.50 10.50
C LEU A 258 5.14 -8.89 9.37
N THR A 259 6.02 -9.69 8.76
CA THR A 259 6.93 -9.24 7.69
C THR A 259 6.31 -9.20 6.30
N ARG A 260 5.07 -9.68 6.13
CA ARG A 260 4.40 -9.63 4.82
C ARG A 260 4.19 -8.18 4.40
N GLN A 261 4.47 -7.90 3.13
CA GLN A 261 4.36 -6.56 2.58
C GLN A 261 3.34 -6.52 1.45
N VAL A 262 2.69 -5.37 1.30
CA VAL A 262 1.82 -5.06 0.17
C VAL A 262 2.28 -3.77 -0.48
N ALA A 263 2.53 -3.82 -1.79
CA ALA A 263 2.62 -2.64 -2.62
C ALA A 263 1.22 -2.26 -3.07
N ILE A 264 0.86 -0.97 -3.00
CA ILE A 264 -0.45 -0.48 -3.42
C ILE A 264 -0.21 0.56 -4.50
N ASP A 265 -0.68 0.24 -5.70
CA ASP A 265 -0.70 1.16 -6.83
C ASP A 265 -2.01 1.94 -6.80
N ILE A 266 -1.90 3.26 -6.74
CA ILE A 266 -3.04 4.17 -6.70
C ILE A 266 -3.12 4.91 -8.03
N GLN A 267 -4.32 5.02 -8.60
CA GLN A 267 -4.57 5.82 -9.80
C GLN A 267 -5.77 6.74 -9.53
N VAL A 268 -5.56 8.05 -9.69
CA VAL A 268 -6.63 9.04 -9.60
C VAL A 268 -6.96 9.51 -11.01
N ILE A 269 -8.18 9.25 -11.43
CA ILE A 269 -8.66 9.47 -12.78
C ILE A 269 -9.81 10.47 -12.73
N ASP A 270 -9.69 11.57 -13.46
CA ASP A 270 -10.75 12.56 -13.63
C ASP A 270 -11.37 12.39 -15.02
N VAL A 271 -12.67 12.13 -15.04
CA VAL A 271 -13.45 11.99 -16.28
C VAL A 271 -14.27 13.25 -16.48
N THR A 272 -13.91 14.05 -17.49
CA THR A 272 -14.69 15.21 -17.90
C THR A 272 -15.65 14.83 -19.02
N PHE A 273 -16.95 14.99 -18.80
CA PHE A 273 -17.95 14.68 -19.80
C PHE A 273 -18.02 15.77 -20.88
N THR A 274 -18.05 15.36 -22.14
CA THR A 274 -18.16 16.26 -23.30
C THR A 274 -19.62 16.59 -23.65
N ASN A 275 -20.58 15.78 -23.20
CA ASN A 275 -22.00 15.95 -23.49
C ASN A 275 -22.77 16.54 -22.29
N ASP A 276 -23.51 17.62 -22.53
CA ASP A 276 -24.31 18.32 -21.50
C ASP A 276 -25.45 17.47 -20.90
N ASN A 277 -25.90 16.43 -21.61
CA ASN A 277 -26.96 15.52 -21.16
C ASN A 277 -26.47 14.32 -20.33
N GLN A 278 -25.16 14.12 -20.21
CA GLN A 278 -24.62 12.97 -19.47
C GLN A 278 -24.46 13.31 -17.99
N THR A 279 -25.25 12.63 -17.16
CA THR A 279 -25.37 12.93 -15.72
C THR A 279 -24.32 12.19 -14.88
N GLY A 280 -23.53 11.28 -15.45
CA GLY A 280 -22.46 10.51 -14.79
C GLY A 280 -22.01 9.31 -15.63
N ILE A 281 -21.06 8.54 -15.10
CA ILE A 281 -20.63 7.28 -15.73
C ILE A 281 -21.78 6.26 -15.70
N ASP A 282 -22.09 5.70 -16.86
CA ASP A 282 -22.99 4.56 -16.96
C ASP A 282 -22.20 3.25 -16.81
N TRP A 283 -22.26 2.68 -15.61
CA TRP A 283 -21.54 1.47 -15.25
C TRP A 283 -22.11 0.21 -15.91
N SER A 284 -23.38 0.23 -16.34
CA SER A 284 -23.98 -0.88 -17.06
C SER A 284 -23.42 -0.99 -18.48
N LEU A 285 -23.21 0.16 -19.14
CA LEU A 285 -22.57 0.24 -20.45
C LEU A 285 -21.06 -0.06 -20.37
N VAL A 286 -20.38 0.32 -19.28
CA VAL A 286 -18.98 -0.08 -19.04
C VAL A 286 -18.89 -1.61 -18.93
N TYR A 287 -19.76 -2.25 -18.13
CA TYR A 287 -19.78 -3.70 -17.97
C TYR A 287 -20.04 -4.47 -19.28
N GLU A 288 -20.90 -3.94 -20.15
CA GLU A 288 -21.15 -4.52 -21.48
C GLU A 288 -19.96 -4.32 -22.42
N ALA A 289 -19.29 -3.16 -22.36
CA ALA A 289 -18.10 -2.85 -23.14
C ALA A 289 -16.84 -3.64 -22.70
N THR A 290 -16.75 -4.05 -21.44
CA THR A 290 -15.65 -4.90 -20.92
C THR A 290 -15.84 -6.39 -21.24
N GLY A 291 -16.90 -6.78 -21.97
CA GLY A 291 -17.08 -8.16 -22.43
C GLY A 291 -17.44 -9.16 -21.32
N GLY A 292 -17.98 -8.70 -20.18
CA GLY A 292 -18.35 -9.55 -19.05
C GLY A 292 -17.24 -9.76 -18.00
N GLU A 293 -16.09 -9.10 -18.14
CA GLU A 293 -15.14 -8.92 -17.03
C GLU A 293 -15.79 -7.96 -16.02
N GLN A 294 -16.31 -8.53 -14.92
CA GLN A 294 -17.03 -7.79 -13.88
C GLN A 294 -16.15 -6.65 -13.33
N VAL A 295 -16.61 -5.40 -13.42
CA VAL A 295 -16.05 -4.28 -12.65
C VAL A 295 -17.11 -3.96 -11.61
N LEU A 296 -16.84 -4.25 -10.34
CA LEU A 296 -17.79 -4.04 -9.24
C LEU A 296 -17.99 -2.54 -9.00
N ASN A 297 -19.11 -1.99 -9.46
CA ASN A 297 -19.58 -0.66 -9.08
C ASN A 297 -20.51 -0.76 -7.86
N LEU A 298 -20.13 -0.13 -6.75
CA LEU A 298 -20.82 -0.22 -5.46
C LEU A 298 -21.93 0.83 -5.25
N PHE A 299 -22.18 1.74 -6.21
CA PHE A 299 -23.02 2.94 -6.00
C PHE A 299 -24.37 2.97 -6.74
N GLN A 300 -24.71 1.98 -7.58
CA GLN A 300 -26.01 1.93 -8.27
C GLN A 300 -26.88 0.75 -7.78
N ASN A 301 -27.91 1.09 -6.99
CA ASN A 301 -29.15 0.34 -6.73
C ASN A 301 -29.13 -1.19 -6.94
N GLY A 302 -28.96 -1.96 -5.84
CA GLY A 302 -29.42 -3.35 -5.83
C GLY A 302 -28.76 -4.34 -4.86
N LEU A 303 -28.68 -4.03 -3.56
CA LEU A 303 -28.40 -5.03 -2.52
C LEU A 303 -29.46 -6.16 -2.44
N ASN A 304 -30.52 -6.09 -3.25
CA ASN A 304 -31.61 -7.08 -3.27
C ASN A 304 -31.35 -8.32 -4.16
N GLN A 305 -30.24 -8.40 -4.89
CA GLN A 305 -29.86 -9.62 -5.61
C GLN A 305 -28.70 -10.41 -4.97
N PHE A 306 -28.19 -9.95 -3.82
CA PHE A 306 -27.03 -10.57 -3.15
C PHE A 306 -27.37 -11.40 -1.91
N ILE A 307 -28.66 -11.62 -1.61
CA ILE A 307 -29.11 -12.49 -0.50
C ILE A 307 -29.57 -13.84 -1.07
N GLY A 308 -28.66 -14.53 -1.76
CA GLY A 308 -28.84 -15.90 -2.23
C GLY A 308 -27.47 -16.54 -2.40
N GLU A 309 -27.10 -17.41 -1.46
CA GLU A 309 -25.90 -18.26 -1.46
C GLU A 309 -24.54 -17.54 -1.55
N GLN A 310 -24.04 -17.19 -0.36
CA GLN A 310 -22.67 -17.38 0.12
C GLN A 310 -21.62 -17.84 -0.93
N GLN A 311 -21.25 -17.02 -1.90
CA GLN A 311 -19.99 -17.13 -2.65
C GLN A 311 -19.47 -15.73 -3.00
N GLY A 312 -18.29 -15.38 -2.46
CA GLY A 312 -17.58 -14.16 -2.81
C GLY A 312 -17.10 -14.23 -4.25
N LEU A 313 -17.66 -13.36 -5.11
CA LEU A 313 -17.33 -13.32 -6.53
C LEU A 313 -16.14 -12.38 -6.76
N SER A 314 -14.98 -13.01 -6.95
CA SER A 314 -13.72 -12.39 -7.38
C SER A 314 -13.56 -12.54 -8.89
N ILE A 315 -13.22 -11.45 -9.57
CA ILE A 315 -13.02 -11.38 -11.02
C ILE A 315 -11.83 -12.26 -11.40
N THR A 316 -12.05 -13.22 -12.29
CA THR A 316 -11.02 -14.13 -12.80
C THR A 316 -10.62 -13.75 -14.24
N ARG A 317 -9.31 -13.45 -14.38
CA ARG A 317 -8.43 -13.45 -15.59
C ARG A 317 -8.49 -12.27 -16.57
N ASN A 318 -7.34 -11.61 -16.77
CA ASN A 318 -6.27 -12.00 -17.72
C ASN A 318 -4.93 -11.39 -17.27
N SER A 319 -3.82 -12.09 -17.46
CA SER A 319 -2.52 -11.78 -16.85
C SER A 319 -1.88 -10.49 -17.40
N GLY A 320 -1.81 -9.45 -16.58
CA GLY A 320 -1.07 -8.22 -16.87
C GLY A 320 -1.25 -7.18 -15.77
N ARG A 321 -0.15 -6.52 -15.38
CA ARG A 321 -0.06 -5.55 -14.26
C ARG A 321 -1.06 -4.35 -14.31
N TYR A 322 -1.73 -4.13 -15.44
CA TYR A 322 -2.69 -3.04 -15.66
C TYR A 322 -3.95 -3.48 -16.44
N ALA A 323 -4.19 -4.79 -16.60
CA ALA A 323 -5.24 -5.27 -17.52
C ALA A 323 -6.64 -4.76 -17.14
N GLY A 324 -6.99 -4.76 -15.85
CA GLY A 324 -8.31 -4.28 -15.39
C GLY A 324 -8.48 -2.76 -15.51
N SER A 325 -7.45 -1.97 -15.22
CA SER A 325 -7.52 -0.51 -15.28
C SER A 325 -7.44 0.02 -16.72
N GLU A 326 -6.68 -0.61 -17.61
CA GLU A 326 -6.63 -0.25 -19.04
C GLU A 326 -7.97 -0.49 -19.75
N VAL A 327 -8.63 -1.62 -19.47
CA VAL A 327 -9.94 -1.94 -20.01
C VAL A 327 -10.98 -0.93 -19.54
N LEU A 328 -11.03 -0.63 -18.24
CA LEU A 328 -11.90 0.41 -17.69
C LEU A 328 -11.61 1.78 -18.31
N LEU A 329 -10.33 2.17 -18.42
CA LEU A 329 -9.92 3.44 -19.01
C LEU A 329 -10.39 3.56 -20.47
N SER A 330 -10.30 2.47 -21.24
CA SER A 330 -10.77 2.45 -22.63
C SER A 330 -12.29 2.64 -22.75
N ALA A 331 -13.07 2.04 -21.84
CA ALA A 331 -14.52 2.21 -21.78
C ALA A 331 -14.91 3.64 -21.33
N LEU A 332 -14.21 4.20 -20.33
CA LEU A 332 -14.43 5.57 -19.87
C LEU A 332 -14.12 6.61 -20.96
N ARG A 333 -13.10 6.36 -21.79
CA ARG A 333 -12.75 7.22 -22.93
C ARG A 333 -13.82 7.28 -24.02
N GLN A 334 -14.71 6.29 -24.10
CA GLN A 334 -15.87 6.35 -25.02
C GLN A 334 -16.96 7.30 -24.50
N GLN A 335 -17.01 7.53 -23.19
CA GLN A 335 -18.04 8.33 -22.51
C GLN A 335 -17.58 9.77 -22.19
N GLY A 336 -16.27 10.05 -22.17
CA GLY A 336 -15.74 11.38 -21.88
C GLY A 336 -14.24 11.53 -22.11
N VAL A 337 -13.72 12.73 -21.88
CA VAL A 337 -12.27 12.96 -21.85
C VAL A 337 -11.74 12.49 -20.51
N VAL A 338 -10.84 11.51 -20.54
CA VAL A 338 -10.24 10.96 -19.33
C VAL A 338 -8.85 11.54 -19.15
N GLU A 339 -8.64 12.22 -18.03
CA GLU A 339 -7.36 12.73 -17.58
C GLU A 339 -6.90 11.90 -16.38
N VAL A 340 -5.68 11.38 -16.45
CA VAL A 340 -5.09 10.68 -15.31
C VAL A 340 -4.21 11.65 -14.58
N ASN A 341 -4.70 12.14 -13.44
CA ASN A 341 -4.08 13.22 -12.70
C ASN A 341 -2.82 12.74 -11.97
N ASN A 342 -2.88 11.58 -11.29
CA ASN A 342 -1.76 11.10 -10.45
C ASN A 342 -1.69 9.57 -10.31
N HIS A 343 -0.45 9.05 -10.16
CA HIS A 343 -0.13 7.63 -9.95
C HIS A 343 0.83 7.38 -8.76
N PRO A 344 0.45 7.71 -7.50
CA PRO A 344 1.31 7.40 -6.37
C PRO A 344 1.41 5.88 -6.17
N ARG A 345 2.59 5.43 -5.72
CA ARG A 345 2.82 4.06 -5.29
C ARG A 345 3.30 4.08 -3.86
N MET A 346 2.83 3.15 -3.05
CA MET A 346 3.30 2.98 -1.70
C MET A 346 3.51 1.52 -1.36
N VAL A 347 4.40 1.25 -0.41
CA VAL A 347 4.60 -0.06 0.18
C VAL A 347 4.28 0.04 1.66
N SER A 348 3.53 -0.93 2.14
CA SER A 348 3.08 -1.01 3.53
C SER A 348 3.31 -2.43 4.04
N ILE A 349 3.70 -2.56 5.30
CA ILE A 349 3.77 -3.87 5.94
C ILE A 349 2.40 -4.27 6.51
N ASN A 350 2.20 -5.57 6.71
CA ASN A 350 0.95 -6.11 7.18
C ASN A 350 0.56 -5.50 8.54
N ASN A 351 -0.71 -5.10 8.66
CA ASN A 351 -1.28 -4.53 9.87
C ASN A 351 -0.61 -3.23 10.34
N GLN A 352 0.01 -2.46 9.43
CA GLN A 352 0.54 -1.12 9.73
C GLN A 352 -0.07 -0.05 8.82
N ILE A 353 -0.30 1.13 9.37
CA ILE A 353 -0.79 2.26 8.58
C ILE A 353 0.34 2.86 7.77
N SER A 354 0.03 3.19 6.52
CA SER A 354 0.88 3.98 5.65
C SER A 354 0.12 5.20 5.14
N LYS A 355 0.81 6.33 5.10
CA LYS A 355 0.28 7.63 4.69
C LYS A 355 1.03 8.14 3.46
N VAL A 356 0.31 8.61 2.46
CA VAL A 356 0.84 9.33 1.30
C VAL A 356 0.16 10.68 1.22
N VAL A 357 0.96 11.74 1.07
CA VAL A 357 0.49 13.12 0.92
C VAL A 357 1.17 13.75 -0.27
N LEU A 358 0.38 14.36 -1.15
CA LEU A 358 0.83 15.20 -2.23
C LEU A 358 0.04 16.50 -2.17
N GLU A 359 0.66 17.56 -1.64
CA GLU A 359 0.05 18.87 -1.44
C GLU A 359 0.73 19.92 -2.31
N GLU A 360 -0.08 20.85 -2.82
CA GLU A 360 0.31 22.10 -3.45
C GLU A 360 -0.15 23.27 -2.57
N ASN A 361 0.75 24.22 -2.35
CA ASN A 361 0.48 25.42 -1.53
C ASN A 361 0.41 26.64 -2.44
N VAL A 362 -0.76 27.29 -2.47
CA VAL A 362 -0.95 28.54 -3.21
C VAL A 362 -1.11 29.69 -2.23
N THR A 363 -0.27 30.71 -2.36
CA THR A 363 -0.36 31.94 -1.55
C THR A 363 -1.33 32.92 -2.18
N TYR A 364 -2.15 33.58 -1.36
CA TYR A 364 -3.10 34.61 -1.80
C TYR A 364 -3.11 35.79 -0.82
N LEU A 365 -3.66 36.93 -1.23
CA LEU A 365 -3.82 38.08 -0.34
C LEU A 365 -5.07 37.94 0.55
N ALA A 366 -4.91 37.41 1.76
CA ALA A 366 -6.03 37.15 2.67
C ALA A 366 -6.62 38.42 3.30
N SER A 367 -5.80 39.44 3.54
CA SER A 367 -6.26 40.72 4.07
C SER A 367 -5.42 41.88 3.55
N ALA A 368 -6.09 42.99 3.28
CA ALA A 368 -5.49 44.25 2.90
C ALA A 368 -6.12 45.38 3.73
N GLY A 369 -5.30 46.25 4.30
CA GLY A 369 -5.74 47.40 5.09
C GLY A 369 -4.74 48.54 5.04
N SER A 370 -5.09 49.68 5.63
CA SER A 370 -4.21 50.85 5.74
C SER A 370 -4.17 51.33 7.18
N SER A 371 -2.97 51.57 7.73
CA SER A 371 -2.79 52.23 9.01
C SER A 371 -2.32 53.66 8.79
N SER A 372 -3.09 54.64 9.29
CA SER A 372 -2.79 56.06 9.18
C SER A 372 -2.28 56.56 10.53
N THR A 373 -1.01 57.00 10.58
CA THR A 373 -0.44 57.64 11.77
C THR A 373 -0.30 59.14 11.49
N ALA A 374 -0.86 59.96 12.39
CA ALA A 374 -0.81 61.41 12.25
C ALA A 374 0.64 61.91 12.07
N ASN A 375 0.85 62.81 11.11
CA ASN A 375 2.14 63.44 10.77
C ASN A 375 3.21 62.60 10.06
N VAL A 376 3.00 61.31 9.76
CA VAL A 376 4.02 60.47 9.08
C VAL A 376 3.54 59.74 7.80
N GLY A 377 2.25 59.88 7.44
CA GLY A 377 1.69 59.30 6.22
C GLY A 377 0.84 58.03 6.45
N SER A 378 0.33 57.46 5.36
CA SER A 378 -0.40 56.18 5.37
C SER A 378 0.56 55.04 5.00
N SER A 379 0.47 53.91 5.72
CA SER A 379 1.18 52.68 5.37
C SER A 379 0.16 51.59 5.02
N ASP A 380 0.36 50.95 3.87
CA ASP A 380 -0.44 49.81 3.45
C ASP A 380 0.02 48.55 4.20
N LEU A 381 -0.94 47.74 4.64
CA LEU A 381 -0.74 46.48 5.32
C LEU A 381 -1.33 45.37 4.46
N LEU A 382 -0.48 44.45 4.00
CA LEU A 382 -0.87 43.27 3.22
C LEU A 382 -0.54 42.01 4.01
N ILE A 383 -1.55 41.17 4.25
CA ILE A 383 -1.41 39.91 5.00
C ILE A 383 -1.65 38.76 4.01
N PRO A 384 -0.62 37.95 3.71
CA PRO A 384 -0.79 36.78 2.86
C PRO A 384 -1.49 35.64 3.63
N GLY A 385 -2.31 34.87 2.92
CA GLY A 385 -2.82 33.56 3.32
C GLY A 385 -2.24 32.45 2.44
N VAL A 386 -2.37 31.21 2.88
CA VAL A 386 -1.95 30.03 2.12
C VAL A 386 -3.12 29.06 2.06
N VAL A 387 -3.51 28.66 0.86
CA VAL A 387 -4.45 27.56 0.65
C VAL A 387 -3.68 26.32 0.25
N ARG A 388 -3.97 25.19 0.91
CA ARG A 388 -3.37 23.89 0.63
C ARG A 388 -4.37 23.00 -0.08
N THR A 389 -4.02 22.51 -1.26
CA THR A 389 -4.83 21.59 -2.05
C THR A 389 -4.00 20.41 -2.48
N GLY A 390 -4.61 19.26 -2.71
CA GLY A 390 -3.88 18.05 -3.08
C GLY A 390 -4.56 16.77 -2.64
N PHE A 391 -3.78 15.69 -2.61
CA PHE A 391 -4.21 14.32 -2.35
C PHE A 391 -3.55 13.77 -1.08
N GLU A 392 -4.36 13.26 -0.18
CA GLU A 392 -3.95 12.52 1.01
C GLU A 392 -4.62 11.14 1.00
N LEU A 393 -3.85 10.12 1.37
CA LEU A 393 -4.29 8.75 1.45
C LEU A 393 -3.65 8.08 2.65
N PHE A 394 -4.47 7.49 3.49
CA PHE A 394 -4.07 6.56 4.52
C PHE A 394 -4.61 5.17 4.21
N VAL A 395 -3.78 4.15 4.36
CA VAL A 395 -4.19 2.76 4.19
C VAL A 395 -3.65 1.90 5.31
N LEU A 396 -4.52 1.05 5.83
CA LEU A 396 -4.20 -0.06 6.73
C LEU A 396 -4.52 -1.38 6.00
N PRO A 397 -3.49 -2.12 5.54
CA PRO A 397 -3.68 -3.41 4.92
C PRO A 397 -3.60 -4.55 5.93
N LYS A 398 -4.45 -5.57 5.76
CA LYS A 398 -4.35 -6.86 6.44
C LYS A 398 -4.35 -7.98 5.41
N ILE A 399 -3.22 -8.67 5.30
CA ILE A 399 -3.01 -9.76 4.34
C ILE A 399 -3.58 -11.05 4.94
N SER A 400 -4.46 -11.70 4.19
CA SER A 400 -5.04 -13.01 4.50
C SER A 400 -5.01 -13.88 3.25
N ASN A 401 -4.15 -14.91 3.24
CA ASN A 401 -3.92 -15.76 2.05
C ASN A 401 -3.54 -14.93 0.81
N GLN A 402 -4.30 -15.02 -0.29
CA GLN A 402 -4.13 -14.23 -1.52
C GLN A 402 -5.04 -12.99 -1.58
N GLN A 403 -5.62 -12.57 -0.45
CA GLN A 403 -6.47 -11.40 -0.37
C GLN A 403 -5.91 -10.40 0.65
N VAL A 404 -6.19 -9.13 0.41
CA VAL A 404 -5.79 -8.02 1.27
C VAL A 404 -7.07 -7.30 1.68
N LEU A 405 -7.36 -7.33 2.98
CA LEU A 405 -8.36 -6.45 3.57
C LEU A 405 -7.74 -5.06 3.69
N LEU A 406 -8.27 -4.10 2.95
CA LEU A 406 -7.81 -2.72 2.93
C LEU A 406 -8.82 -1.86 3.68
N GLN A 407 -8.33 -1.13 4.69
CA GLN A 407 -9.03 0.01 5.25
C GLN A 407 -8.37 1.27 4.72
N VAL A 408 -9.15 2.09 4.02
CA VAL A 408 -8.67 3.24 3.25
C VAL A 408 -9.37 4.49 3.75
N SER A 409 -8.60 5.55 3.97
CA SER A 409 -9.09 6.91 4.19
C SER A 409 -8.39 7.84 3.19
N THR A 410 -9.12 8.62 2.41
CA THR A 410 -8.51 9.54 1.43
C THR A 410 -9.21 10.89 1.42
N SER A 411 -8.43 11.94 1.21
CA SER A 411 -8.88 13.32 1.05
C SER A 411 -8.27 13.88 -0.24
N LEU A 412 -9.11 14.31 -1.17
CA LEU A 412 -8.70 15.00 -2.40
C LEU A 412 -9.23 16.42 -2.36
N SER A 413 -8.40 17.39 -2.69
CA SER A 413 -8.76 18.80 -2.74
C SER A 413 -8.16 19.49 -3.96
N ASP A 414 -8.95 20.34 -4.61
CA ASP A 414 -8.53 21.12 -5.78
C ASP A 414 -8.86 22.60 -5.59
N LEU A 415 -8.00 23.48 -6.08
CA LEU A 415 -8.24 24.92 -6.15
C LEU A 415 -9.02 25.23 -7.43
N LEU A 416 -10.27 25.69 -7.29
CA LEU A 416 -11.13 26.03 -8.42
C LEU A 416 -10.76 27.38 -9.05
N GLY A 417 -10.25 28.29 -8.23
CA GLY A 417 -9.84 29.64 -8.62
C GLY A 417 -9.65 30.53 -7.40
N ILE A 418 -9.12 31.74 -7.63
CA ILE A 418 -9.00 32.79 -6.63
C ILE A 418 -9.83 33.97 -7.13
N GLU A 419 -10.88 34.32 -6.39
CA GLU A 419 -11.72 35.48 -6.71
C GLU A 419 -11.19 36.71 -5.99
N GLU A 420 -11.29 37.88 -6.62
CA GLU A 420 -10.96 39.15 -6.00
C GLU A 420 -12.22 39.83 -5.50
N ILE A 421 -12.23 40.21 -4.23
CA ILE A 421 -13.33 40.95 -3.61
C ILE A 421 -12.78 42.33 -3.20
N THR A 422 -13.36 43.37 -3.78
CA THR A 422 -13.01 44.76 -3.47
C THR A 422 -14.05 45.37 -2.53
N SER A 423 -13.58 46.04 -1.47
CA SER A 423 -14.41 46.82 -0.55
C SER A 423 -13.77 48.19 -0.34
N GLY A 424 -14.34 49.24 -0.97
CA GLY A 424 -13.72 50.57 -0.97
C GLY A 424 -12.45 50.61 -1.84
N GLU A 425 -11.31 51.00 -1.25
CA GLU A 425 -10.00 51.02 -1.92
C GLU A 425 -9.17 49.75 -1.70
N THR A 426 -9.63 48.82 -0.85
CA THR A 426 -8.89 47.59 -0.55
C THR A 426 -9.47 46.41 -1.34
N THR A 427 -8.58 45.56 -1.86
CA THR A 427 -8.92 44.31 -2.55
C THR A 427 -8.29 43.14 -1.82
N ILE A 428 -9.09 42.11 -1.56
CA ILE A 428 -8.64 40.83 -1.02
C ILE A 428 -8.86 39.72 -2.05
N GLN A 429 -8.15 38.63 -1.87
CA GLN A 429 -8.27 37.41 -2.66
C GLN A 429 -8.93 36.32 -1.81
N THR A 430 -9.93 35.64 -2.36
CA THR A 430 -10.62 34.53 -1.71
C THR A 430 -10.51 33.28 -2.59
N PRO A 431 -9.72 32.28 -2.18
CA PRO A 431 -9.62 31.02 -2.91
C PRO A 431 -10.92 30.22 -2.76
N GLN A 432 -11.39 29.64 -3.86
CA GLN A 432 -12.47 28.65 -3.86
C GLN A 432 -11.88 27.27 -4.05
N THR A 433 -12.08 26.38 -3.08
CA THR A 433 -11.58 24.99 -3.13
C THR A 433 -12.73 23.99 -3.13
N THR A 434 -12.53 22.86 -3.80
CA THR A 434 -13.37 21.67 -3.61
C THR A 434 -12.57 20.64 -2.81
N ARG A 435 -13.24 19.91 -1.91
CA ARG A 435 -12.63 18.83 -1.13
C ARG A 435 -13.56 17.61 -1.12
N LYS A 436 -12.98 16.42 -1.16
CA LYS A 436 -13.63 15.13 -1.34
C LYS A 436 -12.97 14.14 -0.38
N LYS A 437 -13.67 13.72 0.68
CA LYS A 437 -13.15 12.79 1.69
C LYS A 437 -13.88 11.45 1.64
N PHE A 438 -13.15 10.34 1.73
CA PHE A 438 -13.69 8.98 1.68
C PHE A 438 -13.07 8.10 2.76
N PHE A 439 -13.88 7.24 3.38
CA PHE A 439 -13.42 6.18 4.25
C PHE A 439 -14.13 4.86 3.91
N MET A 440 -13.39 3.77 3.78
CA MET A 440 -13.98 2.45 3.53
C MET A 440 -13.12 1.28 4.02
N LYS A 441 -13.75 0.12 4.18
CA LYS A 441 -13.10 -1.17 4.39
C LYS A 441 -13.54 -2.12 3.28
N SER A 442 -12.60 -2.72 2.56
CA SER A 442 -12.90 -3.62 1.45
C SER A 442 -11.89 -4.77 1.40
N LEU A 443 -12.36 -5.94 0.96
CA LEU A 443 -11.51 -7.10 0.70
C LEU A 443 -11.17 -7.13 -0.79
N VAL A 444 -9.88 -7.13 -1.10
CA VAL A 444 -9.38 -7.06 -2.48
C VAL A 444 -8.42 -8.22 -2.74
N GLY A 445 -8.56 -8.93 -3.85
CA GLY A 445 -7.61 -9.98 -4.22
C GLY A 445 -6.25 -9.41 -4.62
N ASN A 446 -5.21 -10.25 -4.55
CA ASN A 446 -3.89 -9.90 -5.03
C ASN A 446 -3.93 -9.54 -6.54
N GLU A 447 -3.35 -8.39 -6.91
CA GLU A 447 -3.33 -7.85 -8.27
C GLU A 447 -4.72 -7.53 -8.85
N GLN A 448 -5.76 -7.47 -8.00
CA GLN A 448 -7.09 -7.00 -8.38
C GLN A 448 -7.25 -5.51 -8.06
N THR A 449 -8.00 -4.80 -8.90
CA THR A 449 -8.23 -3.37 -8.72
C THR A 449 -9.55 -3.14 -7.98
N LEU A 450 -9.48 -2.48 -6.83
CA LEU A 450 -10.63 -1.91 -6.16
C LEU A 450 -10.97 -0.55 -6.77
N LEU A 451 -12.22 -0.39 -7.19
CA LEU A 451 -12.76 0.84 -7.74
C LEU A 451 -13.50 1.63 -6.66
N ILE A 452 -13.05 2.86 -6.44
CA ILE A 452 -13.71 3.85 -5.59
C ILE A 452 -14.20 4.95 -6.53
N SER A 453 -15.49 4.92 -6.89
CA SER A 453 -16.14 5.96 -7.72
C SER A 453 -17.15 6.74 -6.90
N GLY A 454 -17.54 7.95 -7.34
CA GLY A 454 -18.83 8.48 -6.93
C GLY A 454 -18.93 9.96 -6.57
N LEU A 455 -18.08 10.84 -7.11
CA LEU A 455 -18.23 12.28 -6.84
C LEU A 455 -18.38 13.08 -8.13
N LYS A 456 -19.63 13.43 -8.41
CA LYS A 456 -20.02 14.33 -9.51
C LYS A 456 -19.77 15.77 -9.07
N SER A 457 -18.90 16.47 -9.79
CA SER A 457 -18.74 17.92 -9.67
C SER A 457 -19.26 18.57 -10.95
N GLY A 458 -20.13 19.56 -10.82
CA GLY A 458 -20.68 20.31 -11.94
C GLY A 458 -20.33 21.78 -11.83
N LYS A 459 -19.57 22.31 -12.78
CA LYS A 459 -19.33 23.74 -12.94
C LYS A 459 -20.32 24.28 -13.98
N ARG A 460 -21.24 25.15 -13.56
CA ARG A 460 -22.07 25.93 -14.49
C ARG A 460 -21.51 27.34 -14.58
N HIS A 461 -20.92 27.69 -15.73
CA HIS A 461 -20.43 29.03 -15.95
C HIS A 461 -21.45 29.83 -16.77
N TRP A 462 -22.11 30.79 -16.14
CA TRP A 462 -23.08 31.67 -16.80
C TRP A 462 -22.35 32.84 -17.44
N GLN A 463 -21.97 32.72 -18.72
CA GLN A 463 -21.49 33.87 -19.49
C GLN A 463 -22.62 34.45 -20.34
N SER A 464 -23.23 35.53 -19.83
CA SER A 464 -24.10 36.37 -20.65
C SER A 464 -23.23 37.26 -21.56
N LYS A 465 -23.00 36.82 -22.80
CA LYS A 465 -22.51 37.74 -23.84
C LYS A 465 -23.70 38.50 -24.40
N GLN A 466 -23.88 39.72 -23.91
CA GLN A 466 -24.88 40.64 -24.44
C GLN A 466 -24.36 41.17 -25.79
N GLY A 467 -24.88 40.62 -26.90
CA GLY A 467 -24.61 41.15 -28.23
C GLY A 467 -25.09 42.60 -28.37
N PHE A 468 -24.55 43.34 -29.34
CA PHE A 468 -24.74 44.80 -29.48
C PHE A 468 -26.20 45.26 -29.70
N LEU A 469 -27.16 44.34 -29.95
CA LEU A 469 -28.59 44.64 -30.15
C LEU A 469 -29.49 43.46 -29.70
N PRO A 470 -29.71 43.25 -28.38
CA PRO A 470 -30.40 42.06 -27.86
C PRO A 470 -31.88 41.94 -28.26
N TRP A 471 -32.52 43.07 -28.60
CA TRP A 471 -33.93 43.13 -29.03
C TRP A 471 -34.15 42.77 -30.51
N LEU A 472 -33.10 42.81 -31.34
CA LEU A 472 -33.22 42.65 -32.79
C LEU A 472 -32.64 41.32 -33.31
N PHE A 473 -31.60 40.79 -32.67
CA PHE A 473 -30.88 39.59 -33.14
C PHE A 473 -30.97 38.37 -32.23
N GLY A 474 -31.69 38.46 -31.11
CA GLY A 474 -31.77 37.40 -30.11
C GLY A 474 -30.43 37.23 -29.38
N GLY A 475 -30.43 37.34 -28.05
CA GLY A 475 -29.27 36.97 -27.26
C GLY A 475 -29.02 35.46 -27.40
N SER A 476 -27.88 35.04 -27.94
CA SER A 476 -27.47 33.64 -27.88
C SER A 476 -26.93 33.36 -26.48
N GLN A 477 -27.75 32.75 -25.63
CA GLN A 477 -27.31 32.23 -24.34
C GLN A 477 -26.56 30.92 -24.59
N THR A 478 -25.24 30.92 -24.41
CA THR A 478 -24.44 29.70 -24.45
C THR A 478 -24.27 29.22 -23.01
N ASP A 479 -24.95 28.13 -22.65
CA ASP A 479 -24.72 27.42 -21.38
C ASP A 479 -23.48 26.53 -21.60
N GLN A 480 -22.40 26.77 -20.86
CA GLN A 480 -21.22 25.91 -20.86
C GLN A 480 -21.13 25.23 -19.49
N SER A 481 -21.65 24.01 -19.41
CA SER A 481 -21.69 23.19 -18.19
C SER A 481 -20.62 22.11 -18.28
N GLN A 482 -19.47 22.31 -17.63
CA GLN A 482 -18.45 21.27 -17.53
C GLN A 482 -18.70 20.41 -16.29
N ARG A 483 -18.90 19.10 -16.49
CA ARG A 483 -19.07 18.12 -15.41
C ARG A 483 -17.86 17.19 -15.37
N THR A 484 -17.36 16.93 -14.17
CA THR A 484 -16.20 16.06 -13.93
C THR A 484 -16.56 15.05 -12.84
N GLU A 485 -16.23 13.78 -13.07
CA GLU A 485 -16.35 12.69 -12.11
C GLU A 485 -14.96 12.11 -11.81
N THR A 486 -14.59 12.07 -10.53
CA THR A 486 -13.30 11.52 -10.09
C THR A 486 -13.45 10.07 -9.66
N ILE A 487 -12.52 9.23 -10.11
CA ILE A 487 -12.42 7.80 -9.80
C ILE A 487 -11.06 7.55 -9.17
N VAL A 488 -11.03 6.78 -8.09
CA VAL A 488 -9.79 6.31 -7.47
C VAL A 488 -9.72 4.79 -7.63
N LEU A 489 -8.64 4.31 -8.23
CA LEU A 489 -8.35 2.88 -8.37
C LEU A 489 -7.23 2.49 -7.42
N LEU A 490 -7.43 1.42 -6.67
CA LEU A 490 -6.44 0.88 -5.75
C LEU A 490 -6.14 -0.57 -6.12
N THR A 491 -4.89 -0.85 -6.47
CA THR A 491 -4.45 -2.21 -6.84
C THR A 491 -3.40 -2.69 -5.85
N PRO A 492 -3.77 -3.48 -4.83
CA PRO A 492 -2.80 -4.11 -3.93
C PRO A 492 -2.07 -5.28 -4.62
N ARG A 493 -0.78 -5.39 -4.32
CA ARG A 493 0.11 -6.46 -4.74
C ARG A 493 0.91 -6.96 -3.55
N ILE A 494 0.71 -8.21 -3.18
CA ILE A 494 1.47 -8.87 -2.12
C ILE A 494 2.90 -9.08 -2.65
N LEU A 495 3.87 -8.54 -1.92
CA LEU A 495 5.28 -8.73 -2.25
C LEU A 495 5.77 -10.06 -1.64
N PRO A 496 6.61 -10.83 -2.35
CA PRO A 496 7.23 -11.99 -1.75
C PRO A 496 8.11 -11.54 -0.58
N THR A 497 7.98 -12.20 0.56
CA THR A 497 8.87 -11.99 1.71
C THR A 497 10.30 -12.27 1.24
N GLY A 498 11.18 -11.26 1.29
CA GLY A 498 12.61 -11.49 1.11
C GLY A 498 13.05 -12.48 2.18
N ALA A 499 13.81 -13.52 1.81
CA ALA A 499 14.34 -14.47 2.79
C ALA A 499 15.20 -13.69 3.80
N ILE A 500 14.62 -13.43 4.98
CA ILE A 500 15.37 -12.92 6.13
C ILE A 500 16.06 -14.16 6.67
N LEU A 501 17.36 -14.28 6.39
CA LEU A 501 18.25 -15.32 6.89
C LEU A 501 18.74 -14.97 8.29
#